data_AF-A0A1P9WZU5-F1
#
_entry.id   AF-A0A1P9WZU5-F1
#
_cell.length_a   1.000
_cell.length_b   1.000
_cell.length_c   1.000
_cell.angle_alpha   90.00
_cell.angle_beta   90.00
_cell.angle_gamma   90.00
#
_symmetry.space_group_name_H-M   'P 1'
#
loop_
_entity.id
_entity.type
_entity.pdbx_description
1 polymer ?
#
loop_
_entity_poly.entity_id
_entity_poly.type
_entity_poly.pdbx_seq_one_letter_code
_entity_poly.pdbx_strand_id
1 'polypeptide(L)'
;MRGLLYFLLFLLVVFGILYALTGWSYSDGERAGTVSKFSRRGFIFKTYEGVLNVGGFSGETGSLTPQYFDFSVKDEAVAGQITQAVKTGQRVTLHYEEKILKLPWNGDTKYYITSVEIVGPATPYGVNPNYPGGQQQGYPQQQQPQPQTQSQPPVQQQPAPVDSTL
;
A
#
# COMPACT_ATOMS: atom_id res chain seq x y z
N MET A 1 28.08 10.99 45.90
CA MET A 1 27.09 9.87 45.95
C MET A 1 25.64 10.38 45.97
N ARG A 2 25.25 11.31 46.84
CA ARG A 2 23.87 11.85 46.89
C ARG A 2 23.43 12.55 45.59
N GLY A 3 24.30 13.34 44.95
CA GLY A 3 23.98 13.99 43.67
C GLY A 3 23.71 12.99 42.53
N LEU A 4 24.44 11.86 42.50
CA LEU A 4 24.20 10.78 41.53
C LEU A 4 22.84 10.12 41.78
N LEU A 5 22.46 9.93 43.05
CA LEU A 5 21.16 9.37 43.42
C LEU A 5 20.01 10.28 42.94
N TYR A 6 20.10 11.60 43.18
CA TYR A 6 19.08 12.54 42.70
C TYR A 6 19.03 12.63 41.17
N PHE A 7 20.19 12.56 40.50
CA PHE A 7 20.25 12.52 39.03
C PHE A 7 19.58 11.27 38.46
N LEU A 8 19.85 10.09 39.03
CA LEU A 8 19.20 8.85 38.62
C LEU A 8 17.70 8.85 38.91
N LEU A 9 17.28 9.40 40.06
CA LEU A 9 15.87 9.57 40.40
C LEU A 9 15.16 10.49 39.40
N PHE A 10 15.79 11.61 39.05
CA PHE A 10 15.26 12.53 38.04
C PHE A 10 15.09 11.85 36.68
N LEU A 11 16.09 11.11 36.21
CA LEU A 11 15.97 10.34 34.96
C LEU A 11 14.83 9.32 35.03
N LEU A 12 14.70 8.58 36.13
CA LEU A 12 13.62 7.60 36.32
C LEU A 12 12.24 8.26 36.20
N VAL A 13 12.04 9.42 36.83
CA VAL A 13 10.78 10.17 36.76
C VAL A 13 10.50 10.65 35.33
N VAL A 14 11.51 11.22 34.66
CA VAL A 14 11.37 11.68 33.26
C VAL A 14 11.02 10.53 32.33
N PHE A 15 11.74 9.40 32.41
CA PHE A 15 11.45 8.22 31.60
C PHE A 15 10.08 7.61 31.94
N GLY A 16 9.67 7.62 33.20
CA GLY A 16 8.35 7.18 33.63
C GLY A 16 7.22 8.01 33.03
N ILE A 17 7.35 9.34 33.04
CA ILE A 17 6.37 10.25 32.41
C ILE A 17 6.33 10.03 30.90
N LEU A 18 7.49 9.97 30.24
CA LEU A 18 7.56 9.73 28.79
C LEU A 18 6.91 8.39 28.41
N TYR A 19 7.15 7.34 29.19
CA TYR A 19 6.52 6.04 28.97
C TYR A 19 5.00 6.12 29.11
N ALA A 20 4.49 6.76 30.16
CA ALA A 20 3.05 6.93 30.37
C ALA A 20 2.37 7.68 29.21
N LEU A 21 3.01 8.74 28.69
CA LEU A 21 2.49 9.50 27.55
C LEU A 21 2.40 8.68 26.25
N THR A 22 3.17 7.60 26.11
CA THR A 22 3.04 6.71 24.94
C THR A 22 1.81 5.82 24.95
N GLY A 23 1.18 5.64 26.12
CA GLY A 23 -0.05 4.86 26.24
C GLY A 23 -1.29 5.60 25.72
N TRP A 24 -1.24 6.94 25.66
CA TRP A 24 -2.38 7.76 25.29
C TRP A 24 -2.53 7.90 23.77
N SER A 25 -3.72 7.57 23.28
CA SER A 25 -4.13 7.83 21.90
C SER A 25 -4.70 9.25 21.82
N TYR A 26 -4.26 10.00 20.82
CA TYR A 26 -4.77 11.32 20.45
C TYR A 26 -6.05 11.20 19.62
N SER A 27 -6.04 10.28 18.65
CA SER A 27 -7.16 10.03 17.75
C SER A 27 -7.21 8.55 17.39
N ASP A 28 -8.35 8.12 16.86
CA ASP A 28 -8.57 6.82 16.23
C ASP A 28 -9.28 7.03 14.89
N GLY A 29 -9.16 6.06 13.99
CA GLY A 29 -9.79 6.15 12.69
C GLY A 29 -9.49 4.98 11.77
N GLU A 30 -9.93 5.10 10.52
CA GLU A 30 -9.87 4.03 9.53
C GLU A 30 -9.36 4.55 8.20
N ARG A 31 -8.60 3.72 7.48
CA ARG A 31 -8.19 4.00 6.10
C ARG A 31 -8.29 2.75 5.25
N ALA A 32 -9.01 2.86 4.13
CA ALA A 32 -9.14 1.80 3.15
C ALA A 32 -8.15 1.99 1.99
N GLY A 33 -7.48 0.92 1.59
CA GLY A 33 -6.39 1.01 0.63
C GLY A 33 -5.82 -0.35 0.23
N THR A 34 -4.76 -0.33 -0.56
CA THR A 34 -3.97 -1.52 -0.86
C THR A 34 -2.59 -1.32 -0.25
N VAL A 35 -2.08 -2.31 0.47
CA VAL A 35 -0.76 -2.19 1.12
C VAL A 35 0.32 -2.36 0.05
N SER A 36 1.08 -1.29 -0.20
CA SER A 36 2.13 -1.27 -1.22
C SER A 36 3.47 -1.76 -0.69
N LYS A 37 3.71 -1.59 0.60
CA LYS A 37 4.94 -2.03 1.29
C LYS A 37 4.61 -2.48 2.69
N PHE A 38 5.25 -3.56 3.13
CA PHE A 38 5.20 -4.02 4.52
C PHE A 38 6.51 -4.71 4.88
N SER A 39 7.20 -4.24 5.92
CA SER A 39 8.52 -4.75 6.30
C SER A 39 8.75 -4.69 7.80
N ARG A 40 9.37 -5.72 8.37
CA ARG A 40 9.81 -5.73 9.77
C ARG A 40 11.18 -5.09 9.88
N ARG A 41 11.30 -3.96 10.60
CA ARG A 41 12.56 -3.21 10.74
C ARG A 41 12.73 -2.65 12.16
N GLY A 42 13.95 -2.21 12.47
CA GLY A 42 14.34 -1.70 13.78
C GLY A 42 15.64 -2.32 14.29
N PHE A 43 16.40 -1.55 15.09
CA PHE A 43 17.70 -1.96 15.61
C PHE A 43 17.57 -2.74 16.94
N ILE A 44 16.98 -2.12 17.96
CA ILE A 44 16.75 -2.73 19.29
C ILE A 44 15.32 -3.29 19.38
N PHE A 45 14.34 -2.46 19.01
CA PHE A 45 12.92 -2.83 18.98
C PHE A 45 12.50 -2.98 17.54
N LYS A 46 12.12 -4.20 17.14
CA LYS A 46 11.62 -4.47 15.79
C LYS A 46 10.12 -4.27 15.76
N THR A 47 9.66 -3.53 14.77
CA THR A 47 8.25 -3.27 14.48
C THR A 47 7.98 -3.54 13.01
N TYR A 48 6.73 -3.79 12.67
CA TYR A 48 6.32 -3.88 11.27
C TYR A 48 5.90 -2.50 10.79
N GLU A 49 6.44 -2.10 9.65
CA GLU A 49 6.24 -0.77 9.08
C GLU A 49 5.69 -0.94 7.67
N GLY A 50 4.58 -0.25 7.40
CA GLY A 50 3.83 -0.39 6.16
C GLY A 50 3.46 0.93 5.52
N VAL A 51 3.15 0.85 4.23
CA VAL A 51 2.63 1.96 3.43
C VAL A 51 1.33 1.49 2.79
N LEU A 52 0.24 2.19 3.09
CA LEU A 52 -1.07 1.98 2.49
C LEU A 52 -1.26 2.98 1.35
N ASN A 53 -1.56 2.48 0.16
CA ASN A 53 -2.04 3.30 -0.95
C ASN A 53 -3.56 3.45 -0.83
N VAL A 54 -4.01 4.62 -0.40
CA VAL A 54 -5.44 4.92 -0.19
C VAL A 54 -6.16 5.13 -1.54
N GLY A 55 -5.40 5.36 -2.61
CA GLY A 55 -5.89 5.92 -3.86
C GLY A 55 -5.91 7.44 -3.79
N GLY A 56 -6.59 8.08 -4.73
CA GLY A 56 -6.76 9.53 -4.71
C GLY A 56 -7.28 10.02 -6.05
N PHE A 57 -8.56 10.32 -6.06
CA PHE A 57 -9.24 10.97 -7.18
C PHE A 57 -9.65 12.37 -6.72
N SER A 58 -9.12 13.40 -7.37
CA SER A 58 -9.55 14.78 -7.14
C SER A 58 -10.63 15.16 -8.15
N GLY A 59 -11.89 15.11 -7.72
CA GLY A 59 -13.04 15.40 -8.59
C GLY A 59 -13.03 16.80 -9.21
N GLU A 60 -12.34 17.76 -8.59
CA GLU A 60 -12.25 19.14 -9.06
C GLU A 60 -11.27 19.34 -10.22
N THR A 61 -10.20 18.53 -10.29
CA THR A 61 -9.15 18.65 -11.33
C THR A 61 -9.08 17.46 -12.28
N GLY A 62 -9.86 16.40 -12.02
CA GLY A 62 -9.83 15.15 -12.80
C GLY A 62 -8.52 14.37 -12.69
N SER A 63 -7.65 14.74 -11.74
CA SER A 63 -6.33 14.11 -11.56
C SER A 63 -6.42 12.88 -10.65
N LEU A 64 -5.64 11.85 -10.99
CA LEU A 64 -5.42 10.67 -10.15
C LEU A 64 -4.08 10.81 -9.44
N THR A 65 -4.10 11.40 -8.25
CA THR A 65 -2.90 11.56 -7.42
C THR A 65 -2.97 10.58 -6.24
N PRO A 66 -2.11 9.54 -6.19
CA PRO A 66 -2.17 8.56 -5.12
C PRO A 66 -1.80 9.17 -3.77
N GLN A 67 -2.63 8.95 -2.76
CA GLN A 67 -2.35 9.28 -1.37
C GLN A 67 -1.77 8.06 -0.65
N TYR A 68 -0.62 8.27 -0.02
CA TYR A 68 0.02 7.26 0.82
C TYR A 68 -0.23 7.52 2.30
N PHE A 69 -0.27 6.44 3.07
CA PHE A 69 -0.38 6.45 4.51
C PHE A 69 0.63 5.48 5.13
N ASP A 70 1.60 6.05 5.85
CA ASP A 70 2.58 5.26 6.59
C ASP A 70 2.00 4.85 7.94
N PHE A 71 2.18 3.58 8.30
CA PHE A 71 1.66 3.02 9.55
C PHE A 71 2.64 2.02 10.18
N SER A 72 2.49 1.81 11.48
CA SER A 72 3.27 0.85 12.27
C SER A 72 2.36 -0.22 12.89
N VAL A 73 2.87 -1.44 13.02
CA VAL A 73 2.17 -2.58 13.64
C VAL A 73 3.10 -3.26 14.62
N LYS A 74 2.63 -3.43 15.86
CA LYS A 74 3.34 -4.16 16.92
C LYS A 74 2.82 -5.57 17.12
N ASP A 75 1.53 -5.79 16.88
CA ASP A 75 0.88 -7.08 17.04
C ASP A 75 1.23 -8.03 15.88
N GLU A 76 1.81 -9.18 16.20
CA GLU A 76 2.23 -10.19 15.22
C GLU A 76 1.03 -10.83 14.49
N ALA A 77 -0.13 -10.95 15.13
CA ALA A 77 -1.33 -11.50 14.49
C ALA A 77 -1.91 -10.52 13.46
N VAL A 78 -1.95 -9.22 13.78
CA VAL A 78 -2.34 -8.18 12.82
C VAL A 78 -1.34 -8.11 11.66
N ALA A 79 -0.03 -8.17 11.97
CA ALA A 79 1.01 -8.21 10.95
C ALA A 79 0.89 -9.43 10.03
N GLY A 80 0.52 -10.60 10.58
CA GLY A 80 0.23 -11.80 9.82
C GLY A 80 -0.90 -11.62 8.81
N GLN A 81 -2.02 -11.02 9.24
CA GLN A 81 -3.17 -10.74 8.38
C GLN A 81 -2.81 -9.75 7.25
N ILE A 82 -2.11 -8.66 7.58
CA ILE A 82 -1.62 -7.69 6.58
C ILE A 82 -0.66 -8.37 5.61
N THR A 83 0.22 -9.24 6.08
CA THR A 83 1.15 -9.99 5.22
C THR A 83 0.40 -10.86 4.21
N GLN A 84 -0.71 -11.49 4.60
CA GLN A 84 -1.54 -12.24 3.66
C GLN A 84 -2.19 -11.32 2.62
N ALA A 85 -2.76 -10.19 3.06
CA ALA A 85 -3.36 -9.21 2.15
C ALA A 85 -2.34 -8.65 1.15
N VAL A 86 -1.10 -8.41 1.57
CA VAL A 86 0.00 -8.00 0.68
C VAL A 86 0.30 -9.08 -0.36
N LYS A 87 0.35 -10.36 0.03
CA LYS A 87 0.62 -11.48 -0.91
C LYS A 87 -0.48 -11.67 -1.93
N THR A 88 -1.74 -11.47 -1.54
CA THR A 88 -2.90 -11.63 -2.41
C THR A 88 -3.23 -10.35 -3.20
N GLY A 89 -2.64 -9.21 -2.84
CA GLY A 89 -2.94 -7.90 -3.43
C GLY A 89 -4.34 -7.39 -3.08
N GLN A 90 -4.95 -7.91 -2.02
CA GLN A 90 -6.32 -7.54 -1.62
C GLN A 90 -6.39 -6.12 -1.07
N ARG A 91 -7.53 -5.48 -1.28
CA ARG A 91 -7.86 -4.20 -0.64
C ARG A 91 -8.20 -4.47 0.82
N VAL A 92 -7.74 -3.60 1.71
CA VAL A 92 -7.95 -3.71 3.16
C VAL A 92 -8.47 -2.40 3.73
N THR A 93 -9.19 -2.49 4.83
CA THR A 93 -9.46 -1.36 5.74
C THR A 93 -8.58 -1.54 6.97
N LEU A 94 -7.74 -0.55 7.27
CA LEU A 94 -6.89 -0.53 8.45
C LEU A 94 -7.53 0.38 9.51
N HIS A 95 -7.76 -0.15 10.71
CA HIS A 95 -8.15 0.64 11.87
C HIS A 95 -6.89 1.01 12.63
N TYR A 96 -6.74 2.28 12.99
CA TYR A 96 -5.54 2.78 13.64
C TYR A 96 -5.86 3.65 14.85
N GLU A 97 -4.92 3.68 15.77
CA GLU A 97 -4.83 4.68 16.83
C GLU A 97 -3.62 5.58 16.58
N GLU A 98 -3.83 6.89 16.56
CA GLU A 98 -2.77 7.88 16.54
C GLU A 98 -2.28 8.14 17.97
N LYS A 99 -1.00 7.89 18.25
CA LYS A 99 -0.40 8.19 19.56
C LYS A 99 0.14 9.60 19.58
N ILE A 100 0.05 10.25 20.75
CA ILE A 100 0.55 11.62 20.96
C ILE A 100 2.06 11.69 20.67
N LEU A 101 2.80 10.70 21.20
CA LEU A 101 4.26 10.65 21.15
C LEU A 101 4.75 9.42 20.39
N LYS A 102 5.72 9.65 19.50
CA LYS A 102 6.42 8.61 18.75
C LYS A 102 7.78 8.35 19.36
N LEU A 103 7.97 7.16 19.92
CA LEU A 103 9.24 6.72 20.50
C LEU A 103 9.74 5.47 19.78
N PRO A 104 11.07 5.24 19.70
CA PRO A 104 11.67 4.20 18.87
C PRO A 104 11.31 2.77 19.27
N TRP A 105 10.75 2.55 20.46
CA TRP A 105 10.23 1.24 20.90
C TRP A 105 8.78 0.99 20.56
N ASN A 106 8.04 2.02 20.11
CA ASN A 106 6.66 1.87 19.69
C ASN A 106 6.55 1.64 18.20
N GLY A 107 7.29 2.37 17.35
CA GLY A 107 7.29 2.20 15.90
C GLY A 107 7.83 3.43 15.18
N ASP A 108 7.89 3.35 13.86
CA ASP A 108 8.41 4.46 13.06
C ASP A 108 7.39 5.57 12.81
N THR A 109 6.11 5.32 13.05
CA THR A 109 5.02 6.27 12.87
C THR A 109 4.25 6.51 14.17
N LYS A 110 3.34 7.49 14.14
CA LYS A 110 2.35 7.71 15.22
C LYS A 110 1.10 6.85 15.06
N TYR A 111 0.92 6.22 13.90
CA TYR A 111 -0.31 5.52 13.54
C TYR A 111 -0.13 4.02 13.74
N TYR A 112 -0.73 3.50 14.79
CA TYR A 112 -0.64 2.10 15.17
C TYR A 112 -1.86 1.35 14.71
N ILE A 113 -1.68 0.34 13.86
CA ILE A 113 -2.80 -0.48 13.41
C ILE A 113 -3.22 -1.41 14.53
N THR A 114 -4.50 -1.33 14.89
CA THR A 114 -5.14 -2.14 15.93
C THR A 114 -5.87 -3.34 15.33
N SER A 115 -6.45 -3.18 14.13
CA SER A 115 -7.10 -4.27 13.40
C SER A 115 -7.07 -4.03 11.89
N VAL A 116 -7.31 -5.11 11.14
CA VAL A 116 -7.40 -5.11 9.69
C VAL A 116 -8.64 -5.86 9.25
N GLU A 117 -9.37 -5.29 8.31
CA GLU A 117 -10.46 -5.94 7.60
C GLU A 117 -10.02 -6.18 6.15
N ILE A 118 -10.09 -7.43 5.70
CA ILE A 118 -9.80 -7.78 4.31
C ILE A 118 -11.09 -7.62 3.52
N VAL A 119 -11.10 -6.68 2.57
CA VAL A 119 -12.22 -6.52 1.66
C VAL A 119 -12.17 -7.70 0.69
N GLY A 120 -13.12 -8.62 0.82
CA GLY A 120 -13.29 -9.74 -0.09
C GLY A 120 -13.45 -9.27 -1.54
N PRO A 121 -13.31 -10.17 -2.54
CA PRO A 121 -13.56 -9.80 -3.93
C PRO A 121 -14.92 -9.14 -4.01
N ALA A 122 -14.98 -7.94 -4.58
CA ALA A 122 -16.25 -7.25 -4.81
C ALA A 122 -17.17 -8.26 -5.51
N THR A 123 -18.26 -8.67 -4.85
CA THR A 123 -19.29 -9.44 -5.52
C THR A 123 -19.67 -8.62 -6.75
N PRO A 124 -19.62 -9.18 -7.97
CA PRO A 124 -19.99 -8.43 -9.16
C PRO A 124 -21.35 -7.80 -8.90
N TYR A 125 -21.43 -6.48 -9.02
CA TYR A 125 -22.66 -5.72 -8.81
C TYR A 125 -23.69 -6.27 -9.82
N GLY A 126 -24.56 -7.18 -9.37
CA GLY A 126 -25.48 -7.91 -10.25
C GLY A 126 -25.77 -9.37 -9.89
N VAL A 127 -25.00 -10.03 -9.02
CA VAL A 127 -25.30 -11.42 -8.62
C VAL A 127 -26.15 -11.43 -7.35
N ASN A 128 -27.48 -11.35 -7.51
CA ASN A 128 -28.42 -11.66 -6.43
C ASN A 128 -28.80 -13.16 -6.52
N PRO A 129 -28.48 -14.00 -5.52
CA PRO A 129 -28.79 -15.44 -5.52
C PRO A 129 -30.29 -15.75 -5.64
N ASN A 130 -31.16 -14.80 -5.31
CA ASN A 130 -32.61 -14.96 -5.32
C ASN A 130 -33.29 -14.56 -6.65
N TYR A 131 -32.53 -14.23 -7.70
CA TYR A 131 -33.07 -13.97 -9.05
C TYR A 131 -32.40 -14.86 -10.10
N PRO A 132 -33.01 -16.01 -10.47
CA PRO A 132 -32.57 -16.79 -11.62
C PRO A 132 -32.99 -16.05 -12.90
N GLY A 133 -32.13 -15.16 -13.42
CA GLY A 133 -32.42 -14.45 -14.67
C GLY A 133 -31.42 -13.41 -15.19
N GLY A 134 -30.34 -13.10 -14.45
CA GLY A 134 -29.34 -12.14 -14.93
C GLY A 134 -28.36 -12.78 -15.92
N GLN A 135 -28.71 -12.85 -17.21
CA GLN A 135 -27.73 -13.15 -18.25
C GLN A 135 -26.63 -12.07 -18.26
N GLN A 136 -25.38 -12.51 -18.26
CA GLN A 136 -24.22 -11.66 -18.51
C GLN A 136 -24.35 -11.08 -19.92
N GLN A 137 -24.70 -9.80 -20.05
CA GLN A 137 -24.49 -9.08 -21.30
C GLN A 137 -22.99 -8.87 -21.47
N GLY A 138 -22.37 -9.68 -22.34
CA GLY A 138 -20.97 -9.55 -22.71
C GLY A 138 -20.72 -8.13 -23.24
N TYR A 139 -19.70 -7.47 -22.68
CA TYR A 139 -19.18 -6.22 -23.25
C TYR A 139 -18.86 -6.47 -24.73
N PRO A 140 -19.33 -5.64 -25.68
CA PRO A 140 -18.91 -5.78 -27.06
C PRO A 140 -17.40 -5.55 -27.13
N GLN A 141 -16.65 -6.57 -27.52
CA GLN A 141 -15.25 -6.40 -27.89
C GLN A 141 -15.19 -5.44 -29.07
N GLN A 142 -14.71 -4.22 -28.84
CA GLN A 142 -14.28 -3.34 -29.90
C GLN A 142 -13.11 -4.04 -30.61
N GLN A 143 -13.35 -4.46 -31.86
CA GLN A 143 -12.30 -5.00 -32.73
C GLN A 143 -11.19 -3.94 -32.82
N GLN A 144 -10.01 -4.25 -32.30
CA GLN A 144 -8.81 -3.47 -32.61
C GLN A 144 -8.65 -3.48 -34.14
N PRO A 145 -8.51 -2.31 -34.80
CA PRO A 145 -8.15 -2.29 -36.21
C PRO A 145 -6.82 -3.04 -36.38
N GLN A 146 -6.82 -4.07 -37.23
CA GLN A 146 -5.60 -4.76 -37.63
C GLN A 146 -4.58 -3.73 -38.16
N PRO A 147 -3.28 -3.84 -37.85
CA PRO A 147 -2.27 -3.05 -38.52
C PRO A 147 -2.36 -3.32 -40.02
N GLN A 148 -2.67 -2.28 -40.80
CA GLN A 148 -2.56 -2.35 -42.25
C GLN A 148 -1.13 -2.74 -42.60
N THR A 149 -0.96 -3.88 -43.28
CA THR A 149 0.28 -4.25 -43.95
C THR A 149 0.66 -3.11 -44.88
N GLN A 150 1.66 -2.33 -44.50
CA GLN A 150 2.30 -1.36 -45.38
C GLN A 150 2.81 -2.13 -46.59
N SER A 151 2.19 -1.88 -47.74
CA SER A 151 2.68 -2.29 -49.05
C SER A 151 4.07 -1.68 -49.23
N GLN A 152 5.11 -2.51 -49.12
CA GLN A 152 6.46 -2.12 -49.52
C GLN A 152 6.43 -1.71 -51.00
N PRO A 153 7.00 -0.55 -51.39
CA PRO A 153 7.19 -0.23 -52.80
C PRO A 153 8.12 -1.27 -53.44
N PRO A 154 7.93 -1.62 -54.72
CA PRO A 154 8.71 -2.66 -55.37
C PRO A 154 10.20 -2.28 -55.39
N VAL A 155 11.03 -3.19 -54.89
CA VAL A 155 12.49 -3.11 -54.94
C VAL A 155 12.90 -3.01 -56.41
N GLN A 156 13.39 -1.85 -56.84
CA GLN A 156 14.04 -1.72 -58.14
C GLN A 156 15.32 -2.56 -58.10
N GLN A 157 15.35 -3.63 -58.90
CA GLN A 157 16.54 -4.46 -59.05
C GLN A 157 17.60 -3.65 -59.82
N GLN A 158 18.61 -3.17 -59.10
CA GLN A 158 19.82 -2.62 -59.70
C GLN A 158 20.64 -3.80 -60.26
N PRO A 159 20.99 -3.84 -61.56
CA PRO A 159 21.87 -4.86 -62.09
C PRO A 159 23.28 -4.73 -61.50
N ALA A 160 23.90 -5.88 -61.18
CA ALA A 160 25.24 -5.99 -60.60
C ALA A 160 26.32 -5.33 -61.48
N PRO A 161 27.41 -4.79 -60.88
CA PRO A 161 28.53 -4.26 -61.64
C PRO A 161 29.22 -5.39 -62.43
N VAL A 162 29.41 -5.16 -63.72
CA VAL A 162 30.13 -6.06 -64.63
C VAL A 162 31.62 -5.92 -64.33
N ASP A 163 32.25 -7.02 -63.94
CA ASP A 163 33.69 -7.14 -63.74
C ASP A 163 34.37 -7.16 -65.12
N SER A 164 35.07 -6.08 -65.47
CA SER A 164 35.85 -6.00 -66.70
C SER A 164 37.33 -6.27 -66.40
N THR A 165 37.71 -7.54 -66.51
CA THR A 165 39.08 -7.97 -66.79
C THR A 165 39.47 -7.59 -68.22
N LEU A 166 40.45 -6.69 -68.38
CA LEU A 166 41.54 -6.71 -69.36
C LEU A 166 42.64 -5.74 -68.91
#